data_AF-A0A1C5AJD6-F1
#
_entry.id   AF-A0A1C5AJD6-F1
#
_cell.length_a   1.000
_cell.length_b   1.000
_cell.length_c   1.000
_cell.angle_alpha   90.00
_cell.angle_beta   90.00
_cell.angle_gamma   90.00
#
_symmetry.space_group_name_H-M   'P 1'
#
loop_
_entity.id
_entity.type
_entity.pdbx_description
1 polymer ?
#
loop_
_entity_poly.entity_id
_entity_poly.type
_entity_poly.pdbx_seq_one_letter_code
_entity_poly.pdbx_strand_id
1 'polypeptide(L)'
;MLVTNRFVVDEDVAPAFTERAHAALTALAARPGYLRGELLRALDDPRHWCLVTDWESVGAYRRALGGFDVKVHATPLLAESLDEPSAYETLASAAPNGEIVEAASDRAARPYR
;
A
#
# COMPACT_ATOMS: atom_id res chain seq x y z
N MET A 1 1.41 -3.05 -9.18
CA MET A 1 0.24 -3.11 -8.26
C MET A 1 0.42 -2.04 -7.19
N LEU A 2 -0.64 -1.27 -6.91
CA LEU A 2 -0.70 -0.27 -5.86
C LEU A 2 -1.46 -0.85 -4.65
N VAL A 3 -0.96 -0.61 -3.45
CA VAL A 3 -1.67 -0.89 -2.19
C VAL A 3 -1.82 0.42 -1.42
N THR A 4 -3.03 0.72 -0.99
CA THR A 4 -3.39 1.90 -0.19
C THR A 4 -4.17 1.46 1.04
N ASN A 5 -3.59 1.68 2.22
CA ASN A 5 -4.25 1.45 3.50
C ASN A 5 -4.56 2.81 4.12
N ARG A 6 -5.84 3.12 4.29
CA ARG A 6 -6.28 4.37 4.91
C ARG A 6 -6.56 4.17 6.39
N PHE A 7 -6.29 5.21 7.18
CA PHE A 7 -6.41 5.21 8.63
C PHE A 7 -7.08 6.49 9.10
N VAL A 8 -7.73 6.41 10.25
CA VAL A 8 -8.13 7.58 11.04
C VAL A 8 -7.28 7.57 12.31
N VAL A 9 -6.52 8.63 12.52
CA VAL A 9 -5.50 8.74 13.56
C VAL A 9 -5.79 10.01 14.35
N ASP A 10 -6.09 9.84 15.64
CA ASP A 10 -6.28 10.98 16.53
C ASP A 10 -4.95 11.70 16.81
N GLU A 11 -5.03 13.01 17.08
CA GLU A 11 -3.85 13.88 17.18
C GLU A 11 -2.90 13.48 18.32
N ASP A 12 -3.45 12.99 19.44
CA ASP A 12 -2.71 12.56 20.61
C ASP A 12 -1.90 11.27 20.38
N VAL A 13 -2.37 10.40 19.49
CA VAL A 13 -1.68 9.14 19.13
C VAL A 13 -0.84 9.24 17.86
N ALA A 14 -0.92 10.35 17.11
CA ALA A 14 -0.22 10.53 15.84
C ALA A 14 1.30 10.30 15.90
N PRO A 15 2.04 10.74 16.94
CA PRO A 15 3.47 10.45 17.04
C PRO A 15 3.76 8.94 17.15
N ALA A 16 3.01 8.22 17.99
CA ALA A 16 3.18 6.78 18.17
C ALA A 16 2.75 5.99 16.91
N PHE A 17 1.68 6.43 16.24
CA PHE A 17 1.27 5.88 14.95
C PHE A 17 2.37 6.06 13.89
N THR A 18 3.00 7.23 13.83
CA THR A 18 4.07 7.54 12.87
C THR A 18 5.26 6.60 13.03
N GLU A 19 5.73 6.36 14.26
CA GLU A 19 6.80 5.41 14.54
C GLU A 19 6.46 3.98 14.08
N ARG A 20 5.22 3.52 14.34
CA ARG A 20 4.76 2.21 13.87
C ARG A 20 4.68 2.15 12.35
N ALA A 21 4.22 3.22 11.70
CA ALA A 21 4.16 3.33 10.25
C ALA A 21 5.55 3.32 9.61
N HIS A 22 6.55 3.96 10.23
CA HIS A 22 7.94 3.89 9.79
C HIS A 22 8.52 2.47 9.91
N ALA A 23 8.26 1.78 11.02
CA ALA A 23 8.68 0.39 11.20
C ALA A 23 8.00 -0.54 10.17
N ALA A 24 6.71 -0.35 9.92
CA ALA A 24 5.97 -1.08 8.90
C ALA A 24 6.55 -0.84 7.49
N LEU A 25 6.78 0.43 7.10
CA LEU A 25 7.41 0.79 5.83
C LEU A 25 8.79 0.15 5.68
N THR A 26 9.62 0.19 6.73
CA THR A 26 10.95 -0.42 6.73
C THR A 26 10.86 -1.94 6.49
N ALA A 27 9.95 -2.63 7.20
CA ALA A 27 9.77 -4.07 7.04
C ALA A 27 9.24 -4.45 5.64
N LEU A 28 8.32 -3.66 5.07
CA LEU A 28 7.78 -3.85 3.73
C LEU A 28 8.82 -3.56 2.65
N ALA A 29 9.60 -2.49 2.80
CA ALA A 29 10.65 -2.10 1.86
C ALA A 29 11.78 -3.12 1.76
N ALA A 30 12.02 -3.91 2.80
CA ALA A 30 12.99 -5.00 2.79
C ALA A 30 12.51 -6.27 2.03
N ARG A 31 11.28 -6.29 1.51
CA ARG A 31 10.71 -7.49 0.87
C ARG A 31 10.97 -7.50 -0.65
N PRO A 32 11.27 -8.67 -1.23
CA PRO A 32 11.39 -8.80 -2.67
C PRO A 32 10.12 -8.34 -3.41
N GLY A 33 10.30 -7.55 -4.46
CA GLY A 33 9.23 -7.01 -5.30
C GLY A 33 8.53 -5.77 -4.76
N TYR A 34 9.03 -5.16 -3.66
CA TYR A 34 8.67 -3.80 -3.26
C TYR A 34 9.32 -2.78 -4.20
N LEU A 35 8.56 -1.78 -4.64
CA LEU A 35 9.04 -0.77 -5.59
C LEU A 35 9.18 0.62 -4.94
N ARG A 36 8.15 1.08 -4.23
CA ARG A 36 8.16 2.34 -3.47
C ARG A 36 7.10 2.32 -2.38
N GLY A 37 7.16 3.27 -1.46
CA GLY A 37 6.09 3.49 -0.51
C GLY A 37 6.24 4.78 0.27
N GLU A 38 5.10 5.28 0.72
CA GLU A 38 4.92 6.63 1.24
C GLU A 38 3.89 6.60 2.38
N LEU A 39 4.14 7.36 3.44
CA LEU A 39 3.15 7.69 4.46
C LEU A 39 2.64 9.10 4.20
N LEU A 40 1.34 9.22 3.98
CA LEU A 40 0.67 10.44 3.58
C LEU A 40 -0.36 10.85 4.63
N ARG A 41 -0.64 12.14 4.68
CA ARG A 41 -1.69 12.73 5.51
C ARG A 41 -2.55 13.66 4.66
N ALA A 42 -3.85 13.61 4.85
CA ALA A 42 -4.78 14.48 4.18
C ALA A 42 -4.55 15.95 4.59
N LEU A 43 -4.71 16.87 3.63
CA LEU A 43 -4.48 18.30 3.85
C LEU A 43 -5.72 19.01 4.42
N ASP A 44 -6.89 18.43 4.23
CA ASP A 44 -8.21 18.94 4.62
C ASP A 44 -8.66 18.45 6.00
N ASP A 45 -8.45 17.16 6.33
CA ASP A 45 -8.60 16.62 7.69
C ASP A 45 -7.34 15.86 8.11
N PRO A 46 -6.46 16.46 8.94
CA PRO A 46 -5.20 15.86 9.39
C PRO A 46 -5.32 14.54 10.16
N ARG A 47 -6.52 14.10 10.53
CA ARG A 47 -6.73 12.77 11.12
C ARG A 47 -6.75 11.65 10.09
N HIS A 48 -6.88 11.96 8.80
CA HIS A 48 -6.91 10.93 7.76
C HIS A 48 -5.50 10.72 7.18
N TRP A 49 -5.02 9.49 7.32
CA TRP A 49 -3.69 9.09 6.88
C TRP A 49 -3.78 7.96 5.86
N CYS A 50 -2.75 7.82 5.04
CA CYS A 50 -2.67 6.76 4.06
C CYS A 50 -1.25 6.21 3.98
N LEU A 51 -1.12 4.89 4.08
CA LEU A 51 0.10 4.18 3.72
C LEU A 51 -0.04 3.66 2.29
N VAL A 52 0.78 4.14 1.38
CA VAL A 52 0.78 3.75 -0.03
C VAL A 52 2.04 2.95 -0.34
N THR A 53 1.92 1.82 -1.02
CA THR A 53 3.06 1.02 -1.49
C THR A 53 2.83 0.49 -2.89
N ASP A 54 3.89 0.47 -3.69
CA ASP A 54 3.88 -0.15 -5.02
C ASP A 54 4.66 -1.46 -4.99
N TRP A 55 4.11 -2.45 -5.69
CA TRP A 55 4.66 -3.80 -5.78
C TRP A 55 4.70 -4.26 -7.24
N GLU A 56 5.71 -5.06 -7.57
CA GLU A 56 5.87 -5.68 -8.89
C GLU A 56 4.63 -6.49 -9.31
N SER A 57 4.00 -7.21 -8.37
CA SER A 57 2.82 -8.03 -8.64
C SER A 57 2.03 -8.34 -7.36
N VAL A 58 0.79 -8.82 -7.54
CA VAL A 58 -0.04 -9.36 -6.44
C VAL A 58 0.67 -10.49 -5.69
N GLY A 59 1.39 -11.35 -6.42
CA GLY A 59 2.13 -12.47 -5.83
C GLY A 59 3.29 -12.01 -4.94
N ALA A 60 4.02 -10.96 -5.34
CA ALA A 60 5.09 -10.37 -4.53
C ALA A 60 4.53 -9.82 -3.21
N TYR A 61 3.46 -9.02 -3.27
CA TYR A 61 2.81 -8.47 -2.09
C TYR A 61 2.29 -9.56 -1.14
N ARG A 62 1.57 -10.57 -1.65
CA ARG A 62 1.06 -11.68 -0.81
C ARG A 62 2.19 -12.46 -0.11
N ARG A 63 3.31 -12.70 -0.79
CA ARG A 63 4.49 -13.33 -0.17
C ARG A 63 5.15 -12.43 0.86
N ALA A 64 5.17 -11.12 0.63
CA ALA A 64 5.73 -10.14 1.56
C ALA A 64 5.00 -10.18 2.92
N LEU A 65 3.67 -10.26 2.93
CA LEU A 65 2.84 -10.37 4.14
C LEU A 65 3.16 -11.61 5.00
N GLY A 66 3.77 -12.64 4.42
CA GLY A 66 4.21 -13.82 5.13
C GLY A 66 5.51 -13.65 5.95
N GLY A 67 6.28 -12.60 5.69
CA GLY A 67 7.60 -12.35 6.30
C GLY A 67 7.52 -12.06 7.79
N PHE A 68 8.53 -12.52 8.56
CA PHE A 68 8.55 -12.35 10.02
C PHE A 68 8.48 -10.88 10.44
N ASP A 69 9.38 -10.04 9.95
CA ASP A 69 9.40 -8.61 10.31
C ASP A 69 8.12 -7.90 9.88
N VAL A 70 7.52 -8.30 8.75
CA VAL A 70 6.23 -7.76 8.28
C VAL A 70 5.09 -8.17 9.21
N LYS A 71 5.10 -9.39 9.73
CA LYS A 71 4.12 -9.84 10.74
C LYS A 71 4.26 -9.10 12.07
N VAL A 72 5.49 -8.77 12.46
CA VAL A 72 5.75 -8.06 13.73
C VAL A 72 5.42 -6.57 13.59
N HIS A 73 5.86 -5.93 12.51
CA HIS A 73 5.84 -4.47 12.40
C HIS A 73 4.71 -3.92 11.54
N ALA A 74 4.34 -4.60 10.45
CA ALA A 74 3.34 -4.09 9.52
C ALA A 74 1.93 -4.65 9.78
N THR A 75 1.80 -5.95 10.05
CA THR A 75 0.49 -6.60 10.18
C THR A 75 -0.41 -5.97 11.25
N PRO A 76 0.08 -5.62 12.46
CA PRO A 76 -0.76 -4.95 13.47
C PRO A 76 -1.25 -3.59 12.99
N LEU A 77 -0.37 -2.80 12.36
CA LEU A 77 -0.73 -1.50 11.79
C LEU A 77 -1.78 -1.67 10.68
N LEU A 78 -1.55 -2.58 9.73
CA LEU A 78 -2.48 -2.81 8.62
C LEU A 78 -3.87 -3.27 9.08
N ALA A 79 -3.95 -3.98 10.21
CA ALA A 79 -5.22 -4.37 10.82
C ALA A 79 -6.04 -3.20 11.37
N GLU A 80 -5.42 -2.03 11.61
CA GLU A 80 -6.09 -0.79 12.02
C GLU A 80 -6.63 0.01 10.82
N SER A 81 -6.37 -0.42 9.58
CA SER A 81 -6.86 0.28 8.39
C SER A 81 -8.36 0.17 8.21
N LEU A 82 -8.95 1.13 7.51
CA LEU A 82 -10.37 1.12 7.15
C LEU A 82 -10.71 -0.15 6.34
N ASP A 83 -11.90 -0.71 6.61
CA ASP A 83 -12.39 -1.91 5.92
C ASP A 83 -12.91 -1.58 4.51
N GLU A 84 -11.98 -1.54 3.56
CA GLU A 84 -12.26 -1.20 2.17
C GLU A 84 -11.27 -1.86 1.19
N PRO A 85 -11.58 -1.90 -0.11
CA PRO A 85 -10.61 -2.33 -1.11
C PRO A 85 -9.33 -1.49 -1.04
N SER A 86 -8.20 -2.15 -0.81
CA SER A 86 -6.89 -1.52 -0.62
C SER A 86 -5.88 -1.86 -1.73
N ALA A 87 -6.17 -2.83 -2.58
CA ALA A 87 -5.25 -3.34 -3.60
C ALA A 87 -5.78 -3.07 -5.02
N TYR A 88 -4.96 -2.40 -5.83
CA TYR A 88 -5.34 -1.91 -7.15
C TYR A 88 -4.29 -2.30 -8.21
N GLU A 89 -4.78 -2.68 -9.39
CA GLU A 89 -3.96 -2.83 -10.59
C GLU A 89 -3.96 -1.53 -11.41
N THR A 90 -2.87 -1.28 -12.12
CA THR A 90 -2.83 -0.17 -13.07
C THR A 90 -3.49 -0.63 -14.36
N LEU A 91 -4.57 0.04 -14.78
CA LEU A 91 -5.24 -0.23 -16.06
C LEU A 91 -4.76 0.70 -17.17
N ALA A 92 -4.33 1.91 -16.81
CA ALA A 92 -3.74 2.87 -17.71
C ALA A 92 -2.81 3.82 -16.94
N SER A 93 -1.81 4.39 -17.61
CA SER A 93 -0.93 5.42 -17.05
C SER A 93 -0.56 6.47 -18.10
N ALA A 94 -0.09 7.63 -17.63
CA ALA A 94 0.36 8.72 -18.50
C ALA A 94 1.60 9.38 -17.87
N ALA A 95 2.61 9.65 -18.69
CA ALA A 95 3.72 10.53 -18.32
C ALA A 95 3.28 12.01 -18.47
N PRO A 96 4.01 12.99 -17.88
CA PRO A 96 3.73 14.41 -18.11
C PRO A 96 3.69 14.75 -19.61
N ASN A 97 2.56 15.30 -20.08
CA ASN A 97 2.28 15.59 -21.50
C ASN A 97 2.39 14.37 -22.45
N GLY A 98 2.34 13.15 -21.91
CA GLY A 98 2.41 11.92 -22.70
C GLY A 98 1.05 11.40 -23.13
N GLU A 99 1.07 10.44 -24.06
CA GLU A 99 -0.11 9.66 -24.42
C GLU A 99 -0.49 8.67 -23.30
N ILE A 100 -1.75 8.24 -23.30
CA ILE A 100 -2.22 7.20 -22.38
C ILE A 100 -1.66 5.85 -22.83
N VAL A 101 -1.02 5.15 -21.91
CA VAL A 101 -0.58 3.76 -22.11
C VAL A 101 -1.52 2.85 -21.34
N GLU A 102 -2.29 2.04 -22.06
CA GLU A 102 -3.11 0.99 -21.46
C GLU A 102 -2.23 -0.18 -20.99
N ALA A 103 -2.51 -0.68 -19.80
CA ALA A 103 -1.81 -1.82 -19.21
C ALA A 103 -2.70 -3.07 -19.28
N ALA A 104 -2.08 -4.22 -19.53
CA ALA A 104 -2.78 -5.49 -19.48
C ALA A 104 -3.26 -5.77 -18.04
N SER A 105 -4.55 -6.03 -17.88
CA SER A 105 -5.13 -6.34 -16.57
C SER A 105 -4.80 -7.77 -16.13
N ASP A 106 -4.42 -7.92 -14.87
CA ASP A 106 -4.22 -9.21 -14.20
C ASP A 106 -5.57 -9.95 -14.04
N ARG A 107 -6.71 -9.23 -14.07
CA ARG A 107 -8.05 -9.83 -14.12
C ARG A 107 -8.48 -10.25 -15.53
N ALA A 108 -7.88 -9.69 -16.58
CA ALA A 108 -8.26 -9.99 -17.97
C ALA A 108 -7.81 -11.37 -18.47
N ALA A 109 -6.93 -12.06 -17.73
CA ALA A 109 -6.59 -13.46 -17.97
C ALA A 109 -7.69 -14.41 -17.43
N ARG A 110 -8.85 -14.41 -18.10
CA ARG A 110 -10.01 -15.34 -18.04
C ARG A 110 -10.23 -16.16 -16.74
N PRO A 111 -11.32 -15.92 -16.00
CA PRO A 111 -11.86 -16.91 -15.09
C PRO A 111 -12.57 -18.01 -15.91
N TYR A 112 -12.06 -19.24 -15.82
CA TYR A 112 -12.63 -20.49 -16.34
C TYR A 112 -12.77 -20.62 -17.87
N ARG A 113 -11.82 -21.37 -18.47
CA ARG A 113 -12.07 -22.29 -19.57
C ARG A 113 -11.76 -23.70 -19.10
#